data_AF-A0A1G1HEB4-F1
#
_entry.id   AF-A0A1G1HEB4-F1
#
_cell.length_a   1.000
_cell.length_b   1.000
_cell.length_c   1.000
_cell.angle_alpha   90.00
_cell.angle_beta   90.00
_cell.angle_gamma   90.00
#
_symmetry.space_group_name_H-M   'P 1'
#
loop_
_entity.id
_entity.type
_entity.pdbx_description
1 polymer ?
#
loop_
_entity_poly.entity_id
_entity_poly.type
_entity_poly.pdbx_seq_one_letter_code
_entity_poly.pdbx_strand_id
1 'polypeptide(L)'
;MKKSKSSVSKASTYAEIGEFWDTHELSTFWDKTKPADFDVAMESEVTYYAMDKKLSEEVQEIAHRRGVSADTLVNMWVQEKLREQKA
;
A
#
# COMPACT_ATOMS: atom_id res chain seq x y z
N MET A 1 -13.27 -25.48 20.06
CA MET A 1 -13.53 -25.92 18.67
C MET A 1 -12.18 -26.31 18.07
N LYS A 2 -11.99 -27.54 17.56
CA LYS A 2 -10.73 -27.92 16.88
C LYS A 2 -10.55 -26.98 15.69
N LYS A 3 -9.50 -26.15 15.67
CA LYS A 3 -9.15 -25.36 14.49
C LYS A 3 -8.95 -26.35 13.34
N SER A 4 -9.81 -26.29 12.33
CA SER A 4 -9.69 -27.16 11.16
C SER A 4 -8.43 -26.76 10.42
N LYS A 5 -7.49 -27.71 10.27
CA LYS A 5 -6.30 -27.52 9.45
C LYS A 5 -6.71 -27.28 8.00
N SER A 6 -5.92 -26.49 7.27
CA SER A 6 -6.12 -26.30 5.83
C SER A 6 -5.98 -27.63 5.07
N SER A 7 -6.59 -27.73 3.89
CA SER A 7 -6.59 -28.95 3.09
C SER A 7 -5.23 -29.25 2.46
N VAL A 8 -4.52 -28.21 1.98
CA VAL A 8 -3.22 -28.32 1.29
C VAL A 8 -2.06 -28.22 2.28
N SER A 9 -1.87 -27.06 2.92
CA SER A 9 -0.72 -26.81 3.80
C SER A 9 -0.80 -27.50 5.17
N LYS A 10 -1.96 -28.07 5.54
CA LYS A 10 -2.24 -28.67 6.86
C LYS A 10 -1.97 -27.73 8.06
N ALA A 11 -1.83 -26.43 7.80
CA ALA A 11 -1.59 -25.38 8.77
C ALA A 11 -2.89 -24.94 9.46
N SER A 12 -2.76 -24.29 10.61
CA SER A 12 -3.90 -23.90 11.47
C SER A 12 -4.07 -22.38 11.61
N THR A 13 -3.11 -21.60 11.11
CA THR A 13 -3.12 -20.13 11.10
C THR A 13 -2.76 -19.60 9.71
N TYR A 14 -3.16 -18.36 9.41
CA TYR A 14 -2.82 -17.72 8.13
C TYR A 14 -1.31 -17.52 7.94
N ALA A 15 -0.58 -17.20 9.01
CA ALA A 15 0.89 -17.06 8.95
C ALA A 15 1.55 -18.39 8.53
N GLU A 16 1.20 -19.51 9.19
CA GLU A 16 1.70 -20.84 8.83
C GLU A 16 1.29 -21.27 7.40
N ILE A 17 0.13 -20.82 6.90
CA ILE A 17 -0.27 -21.06 5.50
C ILE A 17 0.64 -20.28 4.54
N GLY A 18 1.00 -19.04 4.88
CA GLY A 18 1.94 -18.22 4.12
C GLY A 18 3.33 -18.85 4.04
N GLU A 19 3.90 -19.22 5.19
CA GLU A 19 5.22 -19.88 5.27
C GLU A 19 5.30 -21.16 4.43
N PHE A 20 4.20 -21.91 4.33
CA PHE A 20 4.12 -23.07 3.43
C PHE A 20 4.29 -22.64 1.96
N TRP A 21 3.57 -21.62 1.52
CA TRP A 21 3.61 -21.16 0.13
C TRP A 21 4.90 -20.41 -0.23
N ASP A 22 5.63 -19.86 0.74
CA ASP A 22 6.95 -19.25 0.51
C ASP A 22 7.97 -20.25 -0.05
N THR A 23 7.77 -21.55 0.19
CA THR A 23 8.69 -22.63 -0.21
C THR A 23 8.08 -23.64 -1.17
N HIS A 24 6.80 -23.49 -1.55
CA HIS A 24 6.08 -24.45 -2.39
C HIS A 24 5.47 -23.75 -3.61
N GLU A 25 5.67 -24.34 -4.79
CA GLU A 25 5.05 -23.81 -6.01
C GLU A 25 3.57 -24.15 -6.11
N LEU A 26 2.74 -23.16 -6.42
CA LEU A 26 1.30 -23.32 -6.66
C LEU A 26 0.98 -24.33 -7.77
N SER A 27 1.83 -24.38 -8.81
CA SER A 27 1.72 -25.29 -9.96
C SER A 27 1.61 -26.77 -9.54
N THR A 28 2.31 -27.16 -8.46
CA THR A 28 2.36 -28.53 -7.94
C THR A 28 1.03 -28.99 -7.34
N PHE A 29 0.12 -28.04 -7.05
CA PHE A 29 -1.17 -28.29 -6.40
C PHE A 29 -2.34 -27.82 -7.26
N TRP A 30 -2.12 -27.55 -8.55
CA TRP A 30 -3.14 -26.99 -9.44
C TRP A 30 -4.39 -27.87 -9.56
N ASP A 31 -4.23 -29.18 -9.43
CA ASP A 31 -5.31 -30.19 -9.38
C ASP A 31 -6.17 -30.12 -8.10
N LYS A 32 -5.64 -29.47 -7.05
CA LYS A 32 -6.27 -29.33 -5.73
C LYS A 32 -6.74 -27.91 -5.44
N THR A 33 -6.55 -26.99 -6.37
CA THR A 33 -7.01 -25.61 -6.29
C THR A 33 -8.17 -25.38 -7.25
N LYS A 34 -8.81 -24.22 -7.12
CA LYS A 34 -9.83 -23.74 -8.04
C LYS A 34 -9.57 -22.27 -8.34
N PRO A 35 -9.95 -21.78 -9.53
CA PRO A 35 -9.95 -20.34 -9.80
C PRO A 35 -10.71 -19.59 -8.70
N ALA A 36 -10.16 -18.46 -8.29
CA ALA A 36 -10.77 -17.58 -7.30
C ALA A 36 -10.72 -16.15 -7.85
N ASP A 37 -11.88 -15.51 -7.90
CA ASP A 37 -12.01 -14.10 -8.24
C ASP A 37 -11.99 -13.28 -6.95
N PHE A 38 -11.16 -12.24 -6.91
CA PHE A 38 -11.09 -11.31 -5.79
C PHE A 38 -10.66 -9.92 -6.27
N ASP A 39 -11.20 -8.90 -5.63
CA ASP A 39 -10.82 -7.52 -5.88
C ASP A 39 -9.80 -7.08 -4.83
N VAL A 40 -8.67 -6.53 -5.29
CA VAL A 40 -7.69 -5.90 -4.41
C VAL A 40 -7.85 -4.38 -4.52
N ALA A 41 -8.41 -3.78 -3.48
CA ALA A 41 -8.35 -2.33 -3.32
C ALA A 41 -6.96 -1.96 -2.79
N MET A 42 -6.06 -1.58 -3.69
CA MET A 42 -4.82 -0.90 -3.29
C MET A 42 -5.13 0.57 -3.08
N GLU A 43 -5.61 0.93 -1.89
CA GLU A 43 -5.72 2.33 -1.51
C GLU A 43 -4.32 2.90 -1.28
N SER A 44 -4.00 4.01 -1.95
CA SER A 44 -2.84 4.80 -1.56
C SER A 44 -3.09 5.31 -0.14
N GLU A 45 -2.21 5.01 0.81
CA GLU A 45 -2.29 5.56 2.16
C GLU A 45 -2.10 7.09 2.09
N VAL A 46 -3.19 7.84 2.20
CA VAL A 46 -3.13 9.31 2.26
C VAL A 46 -3.09 9.74 3.72
N THR A 47 -2.05 10.46 4.10
CA THR A 47 -1.96 11.13 5.40
C THR A 47 -2.25 12.61 5.24
N TYR A 48 -3.22 13.13 6.00
CA TYR A 48 -3.60 14.54 5.98
C TYR A 48 -2.90 15.32 7.10
N TYR A 49 -2.32 16.46 6.75
CA TYR A 49 -1.77 17.43 7.68
C TYR A 49 -2.54 18.74 7.59
N ALA A 50 -2.86 19.33 8.75
CA ALA A 50 -3.46 20.65 8.78
C ALA A 50 -2.47 21.69 8.24
N MET A 51 -2.96 22.56 7.35
CA MET A 51 -2.21 23.67 6.77
C MET A 51 -2.97 24.97 7.05
N ASP A 52 -2.24 26.05 7.31
CA ASP A 52 -2.86 27.38 7.40
C ASP A 52 -3.57 27.72 6.09
N LYS A 53 -4.73 28.39 6.20
CA LYS A 53 -5.57 28.69 5.04
C LYS A 53 -4.85 29.56 4.01
N LYS A 54 -4.15 30.62 4.44
CA LYS A 54 -3.45 31.53 3.53
C LYS A 54 -2.28 30.82 2.86
N LEU A 55 -1.56 30.01 3.62
CA LEU A 55 -0.50 29.18 3.06
C LEU A 55 -1.03 28.22 2.00
N SER A 56 -2.18 27.58 2.25
CA SER A 56 -2.82 26.71 1.26
C SER A 56 -3.23 27.46 -0.01
N GLU A 57 -3.70 28.70 0.10
CA GLU A 57 -4.05 29.55 -1.05
C GLU A 57 -2.79 29.87 -1.88
N GLU A 58 -1.68 30.26 -1.24
CA GLU A 58 -0.41 30.52 -1.91
C GLU A 58 0.15 29.27 -2.62
N VAL A 59 0.09 28.11 -1.96
CA VAL A 59 0.48 26.81 -2.55
C VAL A 59 -0.34 26.53 -3.81
N GLN A 60 -1.66 26.73 -3.75
CA GLN A 60 -2.54 26.50 -4.90
C GLN A 60 -2.22 27.42 -6.07
N GLU A 61 -1.96 28.72 -5.81
CA GLU A 61 -1.57 29.66 -6.86
C GLU A 61 -0.23 29.29 -7.53
N ILE A 62 0.74 28.82 -6.74
CA ILE A 62 2.03 28.40 -7.27
C ILE A 62 1.88 27.10 -8.07
N ALA A 63 1.11 26.13 -7.55
CA ALA A 63 0.86 24.85 -8.21
C ALA A 63 0.16 25.07 -9.56
N HIS A 64 -0.86 25.93 -9.58
CA HIS A 64 -1.57 26.31 -10.80
C HIS A 64 -0.64 26.93 -11.85
N ARG A 65 0.18 27.91 -11.44
CA ARG A 65 1.18 28.53 -12.34
C ARG A 65 2.21 27.53 -12.88
N ARG A 66 2.48 26.45 -12.14
CA ARG A 66 3.40 25.36 -12.52
C ARG A 66 2.72 24.22 -13.29
N GLY A 67 1.40 24.24 -13.44
CA GLY A 67 0.64 23.19 -14.12
C GLY A 67 0.61 21.86 -13.36
N VAL A 68 0.76 21.87 -12.04
CA VAL A 68 0.71 20.68 -11.16
C VAL A 68 -0.36 20.83 -10.10
N SER A 69 -0.75 19.74 -9.45
CA SER A 69 -1.67 19.78 -8.31
C SER A 69 -0.97 20.33 -7.05
N ALA A 70 -1.77 20.89 -6.13
CA ALA A 70 -1.25 21.41 -4.87
C ALA A 70 -0.61 20.31 -4.01
N ASP A 71 -1.19 19.10 -3.97
CA ASP A 71 -0.64 17.95 -3.27
C ASP A 71 0.70 17.50 -3.87
N THR A 72 0.84 17.51 -5.20
CA THR A 72 2.10 17.18 -5.88
C THR A 72 3.18 18.19 -5.49
N LEU A 73 2.85 19.49 -5.52
CA LEU A 73 3.80 20.55 -5.18
C LEU A 73 4.27 20.44 -3.72
N VAL A 74 3.33 20.23 -2.78
CA VAL A 74 3.64 20.06 -1.35
C VAL A 74 4.53 18.85 -1.14
N ASN A 75 4.20 17.71 -1.76
CA ASN A 75 5.00 16.49 -1.63
C ASN A 75 6.43 16.68 -2.15
N MET A 76 6.61 17.37 -3.29
CA MET A 76 7.94 17.68 -3.82
C MET A 76 8.76 18.53 -2.85
N TRP A 77 8.17 19.59 -2.27
CA TRP A 77 8.86 20.45 -1.31
C TRP A 77 9.19 19.74 0.00
N VAL A 78 8.27 18.93 0.53
CA VAL A 78 8.51 18.14 1.74
C VAL A 78 9.64 17.13 1.49
N GLN A 79 9.65 16.44 0.34
CA GLN A 79 10.74 15.53 -0.02
C GLN A 79 12.09 16.25 -0.11
N GLU A 80 12.14 17.43 -0.73
CA GLU A 80 13.34 18.25 -0.81
C GLU A 80 13.86 18.63 0.58
N LYS A 81 12.99 19.17 1.45
CA LYS A 81 13.34 19.57 2.81
C LYS A 81 13.78 18.40 3.68
N LEU A 82 13.12 17.24 3.55
CA LEU A 82 13.52 16.03 4.26
C LEU A 82 14.88 15.49 3.81
N ARG A 83 15.26 15.65 2.53
CA ARG A 83 16.61 15.30 2.07
C ARG A 83 17.66 16.22 2.68
N GLU A 84 17.40 17.52 2.75
CA GLU A 84 18.31 18.49 3.38
C GLU A 84 18.56 18.18 4.87
N GLN A 85 17.55 17.70 5.60
CA GLN A 85 17.69 17.37 7.04
C GLN A 85 18.42 16.04 7.31
N LYS A 86 18.56 15.18 6.30
CA LYS A 86 19.26 13.89 6.40
C LYS A 86 20.72 13.96 5.97
N ALA A 87 21.12 15.07 5.34
CA ALA A 87 22.51 15.37 4.97
C ALA A 87 23.26 15.98 6.15
#